data_AF-A0A0V8RQC0-F1
#
_entry.id   AF-A0A0V8RQC0-F1
#
_cell.length_a   1.000
_cell.length_b   1.000
_cell.length_c   1.000
_cell.angle_alpha   90.00
_cell.angle_beta   90.00
_cell.angle_gamma   90.00
#
_symmetry.space_group_name_H-M   'P 1'
#
loop_
_entity.id
_entity.type
_entity.pdbx_description
1 polymer ?
#
loop_
_entity_poly.entity_id
_entity_poly.type
_entity_poly.pdbx_seq_one_letter_code
_entity_poly.pdbx_strand_id
1 'polypeptide(L)'
;MLPTPVAQPSGNSPEAHLRKKPGRAQVTDLAILVENGLLATGGLLPTPQATNATASSTGYGSNLHEVARGMKPGIFGVYGQAIARWEQVLGREAPAPTVPPTREGGRARLSTKFVEWLMGLPEGHVTGEDLGLTREQQLRLLGNGVVPQQGAAAIYQLTKITIEEAA
;
A
#
# COMPACT_ATOMS: atom_id res chain seq x y z
N MET A 1 3.49 6.57 9.78
CA MET A 1 3.42 5.29 9.05
C MET A 1 2.18 5.32 8.18
N LEU A 2 2.31 5.15 6.87
CA LEU A 2 1.17 4.68 6.08
C LEU A 2 0.84 3.28 6.61
N PRO A 3 -0.43 2.97 6.88
CA PRO A 3 -0.84 1.59 7.08
C PRO A 3 -0.46 0.77 5.85
N THR A 4 -0.28 -0.54 5.99
CA THR A 4 -0.10 -1.40 4.83
C THR A 4 -1.27 -1.12 3.91
N PRO A 5 -1.01 -0.76 2.63
CA PRO A 5 -2.10 -0.54 1.70
C PRO A 5 -3.01 -1.79 1.70
N VAL A 6 -4.31 -1.65 1.89
CA VAL A 6 -5.24 -2.79 2.02
C VAL A 6 -5.95 -3.04 0.69
N ALA A 7 -6.09 -4.30 0.29
CA ALA A 7 -6.62 -4.69 -1.01
C ALA A 7 -8.10 -4.33 -1.22
N GLN A 8 -8.86 -4.10 -0.15
CA GLN A 8 -10.31 -4.15 -0.20
C GLN A 8 -10.95 -3.02 0.62
N PRO A 9 -11.99 -2.37 0.09
CA PRO A 9 -12.86 -1.54 0.90
C PRO A 9 -13.54 -2.43 1.95
N SER A 10 -13.84 -1.86 3.11
CA SER A 10 -14.24 -2.65 4.27
C SER A 10 -15.51 -3.48 4.07
N GLY A 11 -16.40 -3.00 3.20
CA GLY A 11 -17.72 -3.58 2.93
C GLY A 11 -18.60 -3.72 4.18
N ASN A 12 -18.24 -3.07 5.30
CA ASN A 12 -18.87 -3.25 6.60
C ASN A 12 -18.82 -1.95 7.40
N SER A 13 -19.92 -1.61 8.08
CA SER A 13 -19.90 -0.53 9.06
C SER A 13 -19.18 -0.96 10.36
N PRO A 14 -18.72 -0.01 11.18
CA PRO A 14 -18.19 -0.28 12.52
C PRO A 14 -19.11 -1.18 13.36
N GLU A 15 -20.42 -0.90 13.36
CA GLU A 15 -21.43 -1.63 14.13
C GLU A 15 -21.60 -3.07 13.63
N ALA A 16 -21.61 -3.25 12.30
CA ALA A 16 -21.68 -4.57 11.68
C ALA A 16 -20.44 -5.43 12.05
N HIS A 17 -19.26 -4.81 12.14
CA HIS A 17 -18.02 -5.50 12.51
C HIS A 17 -17.97 -5.92 13.98
N LEU A 18 -18.50 -5.08 14.88
CA LEU A 18 -18.62 -5.40 16.31
C LEU A 18 -19.61 -6.56 16.51
N ARG A 19 -20.76 -6.55 15.83
CA ARG A 19 -21.81 -7.58 15.96
C ARG A 19 -21.37 -8.97 15.50
N LYS A 20 -20.41 -9.08 14.57
CA LYS A 20 -19.95 -10.37 14.01
C LYS A 20 -19.28 -11.30 15.04
N LYS A 21 -18.78 -10.79 16.18
CA LYS A 21 -18.19 -11.62 17.24
C LYS A 21 -18.68 -11.18 18.62
N PRO A 22 -19.39 -12.04 19.37
CA PRO A 22 -19.73 -11.77 20.76
C PRO A 22 -18.47 -11.43 21.58
N GLY A 23 -18.51 -10.34 22.34
CA GLY A 23 -17.38 -9.88 23.17
C GLY A 23 -16.35 -8.99 22.46
N ARG A 24 -16.49 -8.72 21.15
CA ARG A 24 -15.63 -7.76 20.46
C ARG A 24 -16.03 -6.32 20.84
N ALA A 25 -15.18 -5.63 21.59
CA ALA A 25 -15.43 -4.26 22.05
C ALA A 25 -14.85 -3.15 21.15
N GLN A 26 -13.97 -3.49 20.20
CA GLN A 26 -13.28 -2.52 19.36
C GLN A 26 -13.30 -2.94 17.88
N VAL A 27 -13.29 -1.94 16.99
CA VAL A 27 -13.09 -2.16 15.55
C VAL A 27 -11.61 -2.43 15.31
N THR A 28 -11.31 -3.63 14.86
CA THR A 28 -9.94 -4.07 14.57
C THR A 28 -9.63 -4.09 13.08
N ASP A 29 -10.62 -3.86 12.23
CA ASP A 29 -10.44 -3.86 10.78
C ASP A 29 -9.93 -2.49 10.32
N LEU A 30 -8.78 -2.49 9.66
CA LEU A 30 -8.08 -1.26 9.28
C LEU A 30 -8.82 -0.47 8.19
N ALA A 31 -9.51 -1.16 7.27
CA ALA A 31 -10.31 -0.49 6.24
C ALA A 31 -11.52 0.20 6.87
N ILE A 32 -12.22 -0.46 7.80
CA ILE A 32 -13.34 0.15 8.54
C ILE A 32 -12.86 1.38 9.31
N LEU A 33 -11.73 1.25 10.01
CA LEU A 33 -11.18 2.34 10.81
C LEU A 33 -10.87 3.58 9.95
N VAL A 34 -10.24 3.40 8.78
CA VAL A 34 -9.88 4.54 7.92
C VAL A 34 -11.09 5.12 7.18
N GLU A 35 -11.95 4.27 6.61
CA GLU A 35 -13.13 4.73 5.84
C GLU A 35 -14.13 5.52 6.70
N ASN A 36 -14.21 5.20 8.00
CA ASN A 36 -15.11 5.88 8.94
C ASN A 36 -14.39 6.94 9.79
N GLY A 37 -13.17 7.33 9.42
CA GLY A 37 -12.42 8.39 10.12
C GLY A 37 -11.98 8.06 11.55
N LEU A 38 -12.10 6.80 11.97
CA LEU A 38 -11.63 6.31 13.28
C LEU A 38 -10.10 6.18 13.34
N LEU A 39 -9.44 6.21 12.17
CA LEU A 39 -8.00 6.32 12.04
C LEU A 39 -7.66 7.34 10.95
N ALA A 40 -7.10 8.49 11.35
CA ALA A 40 -6.76 9.57 10.43
C ALA A 40 -5.50 9.23 9.60
N THR A 41 -5.70 8.67 8.41
CA THR A 41 -4.60 8.32 7.48
C THR A 41 -4.66 9.03 6.14
N GLY A 42 -5.77 9.72 5.82
CA GLY A 42 -5.97 10.36 4.51
C GLY A 42 -6.33 9.39 3.38
N GLY A 43 -6.93 8.23 3.72
CA GLY A 43 -7.26 7.15 2.79
C GLY A 43 -6.25 5.99 2.82
N LEU A 44 -6.61 4.85 2.23
CA LEU A 44 -5.75 3.68 2.05
C LEU A 44 -5.59 3.37 0.56
N LEU A 45 -4.35 3.38 0.09
CA LEU A 45 -4.02 2.84 -1.23
C LEU A 45 -4.26 1.33 -1.25
N PRO A 46 -4.63 0.73 -2.40
CA PRO A 46 -4.69 -0.72 -2.55
C PRO A 46 -3.30 -1.36 -2.42
N THR A 47 -3.21 -2.58 -1.88
CA THR A 47 -1.95 -3.34 -1.80
C THR A 47 -1.30 -3.47 -3.17
N PRO A 48 0.01 -3.23 -3.28
CA PRO A 48 0.79 -3.82 -4.37
C PRO A 48 0.57 -5.32 -4.43
N GLN A 49 0.39 -5.86 -5.63
CA GLN A 49 0.18 -7.30 -5.83
C GLN A 49 1.38 -7.89 -6.55
N ALA A 50 1.77 -9.11 -6.16
CA ALA A 50 2.83 -9.88 -6.82
C ALA A 50 2.46 -10.29 -8.26
N THR A 51 1.16 -10.28 -8.58
CA THR A 51 0.63 -10.56 -9.91
C THR A 51 0.23 -9.25 -10.62
N ASN A 52 0.45 -9.21 -11.92
CA ASN A 52 0.02 -8.11 -12.77
C ASN A 52 -1.49 -8.24 -13.07
N ALA A 53 -2.33 -7.88 -12.10
CA ALA A 53 -3.77 -7.81 -12.30
C ALA A 53 -4.11 -6.62 -13.21
N THR A 54 -4.51 -6.91 -14.45
CA THR A 54 -4.82 -5.89 -15.45
C THR A 54 -6.16 -5.19 -15.22
N ALA A 55 -7.05 -5.83 -14.44
CA ALA A 55 -8.38 -5.35 -14.05
C ALA A 55 -8.80 -5.89 -12.67
N SER A 56 -9.70 -5.18 -12.00
CA SER A 56 -10.48 -5.65 -10.85
C SER A 56 -11.77 -6.33 -11.31
N SER A 57 -12.42 -7.07 -10.41
CA SER A 57 -13.74 -7.70 -10.65
C SER A 57 -14.73 -7.21 -9.61
N THR A 58 -16.04 -7.34 -9.84
CA THR A 58 -17.10 -6.80 -8.96
C THR A 58 -17.05 -7.28 -7.50
N GLY A 59 -16.28 -8.34 -7.19
CA GLY A 59 -16.04 -8.84 -5.83
C GLY A 59 -14.68 -8.46 -5.22
N TYR A 60 -13.79 -7.80 -5.96
CA TYR A 60 -12.49 -7.29 -5.51
C TYR A 60 -12.42 -5.79 -5.77
N GLY A 61 -12.10 -4.99 -4.75
CA GLY A 61 -11.94 -3.54 -4.92
C GLY A 61 -10.92 -3.15 -5.99
N SER A 62 -10.87 -1.86 -6.34
CA SER A 62 -9.91 -1.34 -7.32
C SER A 62 -8.48 -1.72 -6.95
N ASN A 63 -7.77 -2.36 -7.87
CA ASN A 63 -6.37 -2.73 -7.64
C ASN A 63 -5.43 -1.52 -7.87
N LEU A 64 -4.18 -1.64 -7.43
CA LEU A 64 -3.21 -0.53 -7.55
C LEU A 64 -2.95 -0.11 -9.00
N HIS A 65 -3.06 -1.03 -9.98
CA HIS A 65 -2.90 -0.68 -11.40
C HIS A 65 -4.03 0.23 -11.89
N GLU A 66 -5.26 0.02 -11.42
CA GLU A 66 -6.40 0.88 -11.75
C GLU A 66 -6.30 2.24 -11.10
N VAL A 67 -6.01 2.26 -9.80
CA VAL A 67 -5.87 3.48 -9.03
C VAL A 67 -4.74 4.36 -9.58
N ALA A 68 -3.58 3.78 -9.88
CA ALA A 68 -2.44 4.53 -10.42
C ALA A 68 -2.76 5.18 -11.78
N ARG A 69 -3.57 4.54 -12.63
CA ARG A 69 -4.00 5.13 -13.92
C ARG A 69 -4.89 6.36 -13.77
N GLY A 70 -5.58 6.50 -12.64
CA GLY A 70 -6.36 7.70 -12.30
C GLY A 70 -5.52 8.84 -11.73
N MET A 71 -4.25 8.58 -11.38
CA MET A 71 -3.35 9.57 -10.78
C MET A 71 -2.47 10.25 -11.82
N LYS A 72 -2.06 11.48 -11.52
CA LYS A 72 -1.02 12.21 -12.24
C LYS A 72 0.10 12.61 -11.27
N PRO A 73 1.34 12.84 -11.75
CA PRO A 73 2.39 13.39 -10.90
C PRO A 73 1.89 14.65 -10.18
N GLY A 74 2.04 14.70 -8.85
CA GLY A 74 1.57 15.80 -8.00
C GLY A 74 0.04 15.89 -7.80
N ILE A 75 -0.76 15.02 -8.45
CA ILE A 75 -2.22 15.00 -8.33
C ILE A 75 -2.68 13.56 -8.09
N PHE A 76 -2.81 13.20 -6.82
CA PHE A 76 -3.12 11.84 -6.39
C PHE A 76 -4.58 11.62 -5.97
N GLY A 77 -5.45 12.60 -6.25
CA GLY A 77 -6.87 12.54 -5.91
C GLY A 77 -7.10 12.32 -4.41
N VAL A 78 -7.99 11.38 -4.07
CA VAL A 78 -8.36 11.05 -2.69
C VAL A 78 -7.18 10.57 -1.82
N TYR A 79 -6.05 10.21 -2.43
CA TYR A 79 -4.86 9.71 -1.74
C TYR A 79 -3.80 10.78 -1.49
N GLY A 80 -4.05 12.04 -1.89
CA GLY A 80 -3.06 13.12 -1.81
C GLY A 80 -2.50 13.34 -0.40
N GLN A 81 -3.35 13.32 0.62
CA GLN A 81 -2.90 13.48 2.01
C GLN A 81 -2.01 12.32 2.48
N ALA A 82 -2.38 11.09 2.12
CA ALA A 82 -1.62 9.91 2.48
C ALA A 82 -0.24 9.91 1.81
N ILE A 83 -0.18 10.32 0.54
CA ILE A 83 1.08 10.43 -0.22
C ILE A 83 1.95 11.55 0.34
N ALA A 84 1.41 12.75 0.60
CA ALA A 84 2.17 13.84 1.20
C ALA A 84 2.79 13.46 2.55
N ARG A 85 2.05 12.72 3.39
CA ARG A 85 2.58 12.19 4.64
C ARG A 85 3.72 11.20 4.39
N TRP A 86 3.65 10.38 3.35
CA TRP A 86 4.70 9.42 3.04
C TRP A 86 5.94 10.08 2.48
N GLU A 87 5.79 11.11 1.65
CA GLU A 87 6.89 11.95 1.17
C GLU A 87 7.66 12.54 2.35
N GLN A 88 6.95 13.05 3.36
CA GLN A 88 7.55 13.53 4.61
C GLN A 88 8.28 12.43 5.38
N VAL A 89 7.71 11.23 5.47
CA VAL A 89 8.34 10.09 6.18
C VAL A 89 9.60 9.59 5.47
N LEU A 90 9.57 9.52 4.14
CA LEU A 90 10.70 9.04 3.33
C LEU A 90 11.72 10.14 3.01
N GLY A 91 11.37 11.41 3.22
CA GLY A 91 12.22 12.55 2.87
C GLY A 91 12.42 12.74 1.37
N ARG A 92 11.53 12.18 0.54
CA ARG A 92 11.61 12.26 -0.94
C ARG A 92 10.23 12.21 -1.58
N GLU A 93 10.08 12.92 -2.70
CA GLU A 93 8.84 13.01 -3.45
C GLU A 93 8.40 11.66 -4.04
N ALA A 94 7.10 11.52 -4.26
CA ALA A 94 6.52 10.36 -4.90
C ALA A 94 6.88 10.31 -6.40
N PRO A 95 7.42 9.18 -6.89
CA PRO A 95 7.62 9.00 -8.32
C PRO A 95 6.32 9.05 -9.11
N ALA A 96 6.42 9.24 -10.43
CA ALA A 96 5.25 9.14 -11.31
C ALA A 96 4.53 7.79 -11.12
N PRO A 97 3.20 7.78 -10.89
CA PRO A 97 2.46 6.56 -10.55
C PRO A 97 2.35 5.58 -11.74
N THR A 98 2.48 6.09 -12.96
CA THR A 98 2.45 5.27 -14.18
C THR A 98 3.60 5.61 -15.13
N VAL A 99 3.90 4.64 -16.00
CA VAL A 99 4.79 4.78 -17.15
C VAL A 99 4.01 4.59 -18.45
N PRO A 100 4.50 5.13 -19.59
CA PRO A 100 3.86 4.94 -20.89
C PRO A 100 3.61 3.46 -21.25
N PRO A 101 2.60 3.20 -22.11
CA PRO A 101 2.37 1.87 -22.66
C PRO A 101 3.57 1.39 -23.50
N THR A 102 3.72 0.07 -23.64
CA THR A 102 4.73 -0.53 -24.56
C THR A 102 4.27 -0.58 -26.01
N ARG A 103 2.97 -0.40 -26.26
CA ARG A 103 2.36 -0.46 -27.59
C ARG A 103 1.57 0.81 -27.83
N GLU A 104 1.57 1.28 -29.07
CA GLU A 104 0.77 2.43 -29.49
C GLU A 104 -0.73 2.17 -29.22
N GLY A 105 -1.44 3.19 -28.73
CA GLY A 105 -2.83 3.06 -28.26
C GLY A 105 -3.02 2.25 -26.97
N GLY A 106 -1.94 1.75 -26.35
CA GLY A 106 -2.01 0.99 -25.11
C GLY A 106 -2.30 1.85 -23.87
N ARG A 107 -2.68 1.20 -22.77
CA ARG A 107 -2.92 1.88 -21.48
C ARG A 107 -1.61 2.10 -20.73
N ALA A 108 -1.50 3.23 -20.04
CA ALA A 108 -0.41 3.49 -19.11
C ALA A 108 -0.30 2.35 -18.07
N ARG A 109 0.93 2.00 -17.68
CA ARG A 109 1.23 0.88 -16.80
C ARG A 109 1.68 1.39 -15.44
N LEU A 110 1.42 0.62 -14.38
CA LEU A 110 1.94 0.93 -13.04
C LEU A 110 3.47 1.05 -13.06
N SER A 111 3.98 2.12 -12.46
CA SER A 111 5.42 2.37 -12.31
C SER A 111 5.99 1.49 -11.20
N THR A 112 7.02 0.68 -11.49
CA THR A 112 7.69 -0.13 -10.47
C THR A 112 8.44 0.73 -9.47
N LYS A 113 8.99 1.88 -9.90
CA LYS A 113 9.62 2.88 -9.00
C LYS A 113 8.61 3.46 -8.00
N PHE A 114 7.38 3.73 -8.45
CA PHE A 114 6.31 4.16 -7.54
C PHE A 114 5.94 3.07 -6.54
N VAL A 115 5.89 1.80 -6.96
CA VAL A 115 5.64 0.69 -6.05
C VAL A 115 6.78 0.50 -5.04
N GLU A 116 8.04 0.57 -5.46
CA GLU A 116 9.21 0.53 -4.56
C GLU A 116 9.15 1.65 -3.52
N TRP A 117 8.77 2.85 -3.94
CA TRP A 117 8.56 3.99 -3.06
C TRP A 117 7.40 3.76 -2.07
N LEU A 118 6.27 3.20 -2.52
CA LEU A 118 5.17 2.82 -1.62
C LEU A 118 5.60 1.76 -0.60
N MET A 119 6.53 0.87 -0.96
CA MET A 119 7.12 -0.11 -0.05
C MET A 119 8.09 0.51 0.96
N GLY A 120 8.40 1.81 0.86
CA GLY A 120 9.32 2.50 1.78
C GLY A 120 10.78 2.08 1.62
N LEU A 121 11.13 1.45 0.49
CA LEU A 121 12.47 0.96 0.20
C LEU A 121 13.38 2.09 -0.31
N PRO A 122 14.70 2.02 -0.12
CA PRO A 122 15.63 2.96 -0.77
C PRO A 122 15.47 2.98 -2.30
N GLU A 123 15.84 4.09 -2.94
CA GLU A 123 15.77 4.20 -4.41
C GLU A 123 16.65 3.14 -5.06
N GLY A 124 16.10 2.42 -6.04
CA GLY A 124 16.82 1.41 -6.80
C GLY A 124 17.01 0.08 -6.08
N HIS A 125 16.45 -0.10 -4.88
CA HIS A 125 16.59 -1.34 -4.10
C HIS A 125 16.13 -2.60 -4.86
N VAL A 126 15.04 -2.50 -5.62
CA VAL A 126 14.53 -3.51 -6.54
C VAL A 126 14.53 -3.01 -7.98
N THR A 127 14.41 -1.70 -8.19
CA THR A 127 14.25 -1.08 -9.51
C THR A 127 15.55 -0.52 -10.11
N GLY A 128 16.70 -0.77 -9.47
CA GLY A 128 18.02 -0.41 -9.97
C GLY A 128 18.32 -1.05 -11.33
N GLU A 129 18.87 -0.26 -12.25
CA GLU A 129 19.19 -0.72 -13.60
C GLU A 129 20.32 -1.76 -13.62
N ASP A 130 21.24 -1.67 -12.66
CA ASP A 130 22.35 -2.58 -12.42
C ASP A 130 21.92 -4.00 -12.02
N LEU A 131 20.70 -4.16 -11.52
CA LEU A 131 20.16 -5.46 -11.10
C LEU A 131 19.70 -6.32 -12.30
N GLY A 132 19.51 -5.73 -13.49
CA GLY A 132 19.08 -6.45 -14.69
C GLY A 132 17.70 -7.13 -14.59
N LEU A 133 16.87 -6.71 -13.63
CA LEU A 133 15.56 -7.33 -13.38
C LEU A 133 14.51 -6.87 -14.39
N THR A 134 13.70 -7.81 -14.90
CA THR A 134 12.53 -7.48 -15.70
C THR A 134 11.45 -6.81 -14.85
N ARG A 135 10.57 -6.02 -15.47
CA ARG A 135 9.42 -5.40 -14.78
C ARG A 135 8.57 -6.41 -14.00
N GLU A 136 8.39 -7.60 -14.55
CA GLU A 136 7.60 -8.66 -13.93
C GLU A 136 8.29 -9.21 -12.67
N GLN A 137 9.61 -9.40 -12.73
CA GLN A 137 10.41 -9.77 -11.56
C GLN A 137 10.36 -8.69 -10.48
N GLN A 138 10.51 -7.42 -10.87
CA GLN A 138 10.41 -6.29 -9.94
C GLN A 138 9.05 -6.26 -9.22
N LEU A 139 7.93 -6.34 -9.95
CA LEU A 139 6.60 -6.37 -9.34
C LEU A 139 6.38 -7.59 -8.46
N ARG A 140 6.91 -8.76 -8.85
CA ARG A 140 6.83 -9.97 -8.02
C ARG A 140 7.58 -9.81 -6.71
N LEU A 141 8.78 -9.24 -6.73
CA LEU A 141 9.56 -8.99 -5.52
C LEU A 141 8.87 -7.95 -4.63
N LEU A 142 8.47 -6.82 -5.21
CA LEU A 142 7.80 -5.74 -4.49
C LEU A 142 6.46 -6.18 -3.90
N GLY A 143 5.64 -6.89 -4.66
CA GLY A 143 4.32 -7.35 -4.23
C GLY A 143 4.34 -8.51 -3.22
N ASN A 144 5.48 -9.22 -3.06
CA ASN A 144 5.67 -10.22 -2.01
C ASN A 144 6.50 -9.69 -0.82
N GLY A 145 7.00 -8.46 -0.92
CA GLY A 145 7.79 -7.84 0.13
C GLY A 145 6.95 -7.36 1.31
N VAL A 146 7.63 -6.95 2.37
CA VAL A 146 7.03 -6.27 3.53
C VAL A 146 7.56 -4.84 3.58
N VAL A 147 6.74 -3.88 3.99
CA VAL A 147 7.17 -2.50 4.25
C VAL A 147 8.19 -2.53 5.41
N PRO A 148 9.49 -2.21 5.18
CA PRO A 148 10.52 -2.43 6.20
C PRO A 148 10.26 -1.70 7.51
N GLN A 149 9.70 -0.49 7.45
CA GLN A 149 9.35 0.29 8.64
C GLN A 149 8.31 -0.42 9.52
N GLN A 150 7.36 -1.13 8.89
CA GLN A 150 6.35 -1.92 9.61
C GLN A 150 6.93 -3.23 10.15
N GLY A 151 7.77 -3.91 9.36
CA GLY A 151 8.49 -5.10 9.81
C GLY A 151 9.34 -4.80 11.04
N ALA A 152 10.11 -3.70 11.00
CA ALA A 152 10.89 -3.24 12.14
C ALA A 152 10.00 -2.94 13.35
N ALA A 153 8.91 -2.19 13.20
CA ALA A 153 8.00 -1.87 14.30
C ALA A 153 7.41 -3.12 14.95
N ALA A 154 7.01 -4.12 14.15
CA ALA A 154 6.51 -5.40 14.66
C ALA A 154 7.57 -6.15 15.47
N ILE A 155 8.81 -6.24 14.95
CA ILE A 155 9.92 -6.87 15.65
C ILE A 155 10.20 -6.15 16.98
N TYR A 156 10.27 -4.81 16.97
CA TYR A 156 10.48 -4.03 18.20
C TYR A 156 9.38 -4.27 19.25
N GLN A 157 8.12 -4.36 18.82
CA GLN A 157 7.01 -4.66 19.74
C GLN A 157 7.13 -6.06 20.35
N LEU A 158 7.42 -7.07 19.52
CA LEU A 158 7.59 -8.45 20.01
C LEU A 158 8.77 -8.55 20.98
N THR A 159 9.91 -7.93 20.68
CA THR A 159 11.07 -7.93 21.57
C THR A 159 10.77 -7.23 22.89
N LYS A 160 10.04 -6.11 22.87
CA LYS A 160 9.64 -5.40 24.08
C LYS A 160 8.80 -6.28 25.01
N ILE A 161 7.80 -6.96 24.46
CA ILE A 161 6.96 -7.90 25.23
C ILE A 161 7.81 -8.99 25.87
N THR A 162 8.72 -9.61 25.10
CA THR A 162 9.56 -10.70 25.65
C THR A 162 10.51 -10.24 26.75
N ILE A 163 10.96 -8.99 26.73
CA ILE A 163 11.80 -8.42 27.79
C ILE A 163 10.96 -8.15 29.05
N GLU A 164 9.73 -7.65 28.89
CA GLU A 164 8.82 -7.38 30.01
C GLU A 164 8.32 -8.67 30.69
N GLU A 165 8.14 -9.77 29.94
CA GLU A 165 7.76 -11.07 30.50
C GLU A 165 8.91 -11.82 31.19
N ALA A 166 10.16 -11.48 30.85
CA ALA A 166 11.36 -12.10 31.43
C ALA A 166 11.89 -11.37 32.68
N ALA A 167 11.34 -10.20 33.01
CA ALA A 167 11.70 -9.36 34.15
C ALA A 167 10.75 -9.56 35.33
#